data_AF-W1XNT2-F1
#
_entry.id   AF-W1XNT2-F1
#
_cell.length_a   1.000
_cell.length_b   1.000
_cell.length_c   1.000
_cell.angle_alpha   90.00
_cell.angle_beta   90.00
_cell.angle_gamma   90.00
#
_symmetry.space_group_name_H-M   'P 1'
#
loop_
_entity.id
_entity.type
_entity.pdbx_description
1 polymer ?
#
loop_
_entity_poly.entity_id
_entity_poly.type
_entity_poly.pdbx_seq_one_letter_code
_entity_poly.pdbx_strand_id
1 'polypeptide(L)'
;LPPRIPFGEERVLAMNPDYIFIPSYKGMDKNLADRYLKNPAFQNLPAIKENRVKPLPAAYLYTMNQHIGEAMLAIMYTVYPQLERNSHD
;
A
#
# COMPACT_ATOMS: atom_id res chain seq x y z
N LEU A 1 28.24 -11.62 -5.17
CA LEU A 1 26.81 -11.41 -4.82
C LEU A 1 25.99 -11.65 -6.07
N PRO A 2 24.79 -12.24 -5.97
CA PRO A 2 23.89 -12.35 -7.12
C PRO A 2 23.55 -10.95 -7.65
N PRO A 3 23.28 -10.82 -8.97
CA PRO A 3 22.94 -9.53 -9.56
C PRO A 3 21.69 -8.95 -8.89
N ARG A 4 21.77 -7.70 -8.43
CA ARG A 4 20.62 -6.96 -7.93
C ARG A 4 19.69 -6.68 -9.11
N ILE A 5 18.56 -7.37 -9.17
CA ILE A 5 17.47 -7.00 -10.08
C ILE A 5 16.79 -5.78 -9.44
N PRO A 6 16.81 -4.60 -10.09
CA PRO A 6 16.08 -3.44 -9.59
C PRO A 6 14.59 -3.77 -9.49
N PHE A 7 13.93 -3.28 -8.45
CA PHE A 7 12.48 -3.38 -8.35
C PHE A 7 11.87 -2.31 -9.28
N GLY A 8 11.67 -2.71 -10.54
CA GLY A 8 11.11 -1.88 -11.62
C GLY A 8 9.64 -2.15 -11.90
N GLU A 9 9.09 -1.44 -12.88
CA GLU A 9 7.69 -1.52 -13.29
C GLU A 9 7.30 -2.93 -13.74
N GLU A 10 8.18 -3.61 -14.46
CA GLU A 10 7.98 -4.98 -14.95
C GLU A 10 7.77 -5.96 -13.79
N ARG A 11 8.44 -5.73 -12.66
CA ARG A 11 8.27 -6.57 -11.47
C ARG A 11 6.92 -6.32 -10.82
N VAL A 12 6.48 -5.05 -10.75
CA VAL A 12 5.14 -4.70 -10.24
C VAL A 12 4.07 -5.35 -11.11
N LEU A 13 4.21 -5.27 -12.43
CA LEU A 13 3.30 -5.90 -13.39
C LEU A 13 3.27 -7.42 -13.23
N ALA A 14 4.43 -8.07 -13.13
CA ALA A 14 4.53 -9.51 -12.97
C ALA A 14 3.94 -10.02 -11.63
N MET A 15 3.99 -9.22 -10.58
CA MET A 15 3.36 -9.57 -9.30
C MET A 15 1.84 -9.42 -9.32
N ASN A 16 1.30 -8.59 -10.22
CA ASN A 16 -0.14 -8.32 -10.35
C ASN A 16 -0.86 -8.10 -9.01
N PRO A 17 -0.47 -7.09 -8.21
CA PRO A 17 -0.99 -6.92 -6.86
C PRO A 17 -2.47 -6.53 -6.84
N ASP A 18 -3.21 -7.04 -5.87
CA ASP A 18 -4.59 -6.62 -5.56
C ASP A 18 -4.64 -5.28 -4.81
N TYR A 19 -3.64 -5.00 -3.97
CA TYR A 19 -3.49 -3.78 -3.19
C TYR A 19 -2.06 -3.27 -3.27
N ILE A 20 -1.89 -1.95 -3.31
CA ILE A 20 -0.59 -1.29 -3.23
C ILE A 20 -0.65 -0.29 -2.07
N PHE A 21 0.19 -0.49 -1.05
CA PHE A 21 0.31 0.45 0.05
C PHE A 21 1.42 1.46 -0.18
N ILE A 22 1.06 2.74 -0.09
CA ILE A 22 2.01 3.85 -0.23
C ILE A 22 2.33 4.37 1.17
N PRO A 23 3.60 4.31 1.64
CA PRO A 23 3.97 4.87 2.92
C PRO A 23 3.71 6.38 2.92
N SER A 24 2.88 6.83 3.86
CA SER A 24 2.60 8.24 4.10
C SER A 24 3.38 8.74 5.31
N TYR A 25 3.96 9.92 5.19
CA TYR A 25 4.67 10.62 6.26
C TYR A 25 3.94 11.93 6.55
N LYS A 26 3.83 12.31 7.82
CA LYS A 26 3.25 13.62 8.19
C LYS A 26 4.03 14.72 7.48
N GLY A 27 3.32 15.60 6.76
CA GLY A 27 3.91 16.73 6.04
C GLY A 27 4.60 16.38 4.71
N MET A 28 4.56 15.14 4.25
CA MET A 28 5.10 14.76 2.94
C MET A 28 4.04 14.82 1.85
N ASP A 29 4.47 15.31 0.68
CA ASP A 29 3.62 15.53 -0.48
C ASP A 29 3.07 14.21 -1.08
N LYS A 30 1.86 14.26 -1.65
CA LYS A 30 1.12 13.09 -2.14
C LYS A 30 1.70 12.47 -3.43
N ASN A 31 2.81 13.02 -3.93
CA ASN A 31 3.37 12.73 -5.26
C ASN A 31 3.85 11.28 -5.44
N LEU A 32 4.04 10.50 -4.37
CA LEU A 32 4.43 9.09 -4.50
C LEU A 32 3.27 8.20 -4.99
N ALA A 33 2.05 8.47 -4.54
CA ALA A 33 0.88 7.72 -5.01
C ALA A 33 0.62 7.98 -6.50
N ASP A 34 0.84 9.21 -6.95
CA ASP A 34 0.71 9.61 -8.35
C ASP A 34 1.62 8.81 -9.29
N ARG A 35 2.81 8.40 -8.83
CA ARG A 35 3.71 7.54 -9.62
C ARG A 35 3.11 6.18 -9.96
N TYR A 36 2.14 5.70 -9.18
CA TYR A 36 1.43 4.46 -9.47
C TYR A 36 0.12 4.76 -10.21
N LEU A 37 -0.67 5.71 -9.69
CA LEU A 37 -1.99 6.04 -10.23
C LEU A 37 -1.93 6.58 -11.67
N LYS A 38 -0.91 7.39 -11.99
CA LYS A 38 -0.78 8.05 -13.30
C LYS A 38 0.13 7.29 -14.27
N ASN A 39 0.72 6.17 -13.85
CA ASN A 39 1.61 5.40 -14.72
C ASN A 39 0.80 4.66 -15.80
N PRO A 40 1.04 4.92 -17.09
CA PRO A 40 0.34 4.24 -18.18
C PRO A 40 0.49 2.72 -18.14
N ALA A 41 1.65 2.20 -17.70
CA ALA A 41 1.92 0.77 -17.63
C ALA A 41 0.98 0.07 -16.63
N PHE A 42 0.59 0.75 -15.55
CA PHE A 42 -0.16 0.16 -14.45
C PHE A 42 -1.67 0.22 -14.61
N GLN A 43 -2.20 0.93 -15.61
CA GLN A 43 -3.65 1.16 -15.77
C GLN A 43 -4.47 -0.13 -15.90
N ASN A 44 -3.83 -1.25 -16.27
CA ASN A 44 -4.48 -2.55 -16.35
C ASN A 44 -4.51 -3.35 -15.05
N LEU A 45 -3.74 -2.95 -14.03
CA LEU A 45 -3.67 -3.67 -12.76
C LEU A 45 -5.00 -3.56 -11.98
N PRO A 46 -5.45 -4.64 -11.32
CA PRO A 46 -6.62 -4.62 -10.45
C PRO A 46 -6.51 -3.54 -9.37
N ALA A 47 -5.34 -3.40 -8.75
CA ALA A 47 -5.11 -2.41 -7.72
C ALA A 47 -5.38 -0.95 -8.17
N ILE A 48 -5.15 -0.64 -9.46
CA ILE A 48 -5.42 0.68 -10.03
C ILE A 48 -6.89 0.83 -10.37
N LYS A 49 -7.45 -0.13 -11.13
CA LYS A 49 -8.85 -0.12 -11.58
C LYS A 49 -9.84 -0.05 -10.42
N GLU A 50 -9.52 -0.70 -9.32
CA GLU A 50 -10.40 -0.79 -8.15
C GLU A 50 -10.06 0.25 -7.07
N ASN A 51 -9.21 1.23 -7.38
CA ASN A 51 -8.79 2.28 -6.45
C ASN A 51 -8.20 1.73 -5.13
N ARG A 52 -7.38 0.68 -5.23
CA ARG A 52 -6.72 -0.03 -4.12
C ARG A 52 -5.24 0.32 -3.96
N VAL A 53 -4.81 1.44 -4.54
CA VAL A 53 -3.57 2.12 -4.14
C VAL A 53 -3.88 3.00 -2.94
N LYS A 54 -3.54 2.54 -1.74
CA LYS A 54 -3.95 3.16 -0.48
C LYS A 54 -2.76 3.75 0.27
N PRO A 55 -2.81 5.02 0.70
CA PRO A 55 -1.81 5.54 1.60
C PRO A 55 -1.98 4.92 2.99
N LEU A 56 -0.88 4.52 3.62
CA LEU A 56 -0.84 4.05 5.00
C LEU A 56 0.30 4.74 5.74
N PRO A 57 0.13 5.12 7.02
CA PRO A 57 1.22 5.68 7.80
C PRO A 57 2.46 4.79 7.71
N ALA A 58 3.59 5.35 7.32
CA ALA A 58 4.84 4.60 7.18
C ALA A 58 5.23 3.89 8.49
N ALA A 59 4.89 4.51 9.62
CA ALA A 59 5.06 3.91 10.95
C ALA A 59 4.36 2.55 11.08
N TYR A 60 3.23 2.32 10.42
CA TYR A 60 2.52 1.03 10.44
C TYR A 60 3.15 0.01 9.49
N LEU A 61 3.63 0.44 8.31
CA LEU A 61 4.27 -0.47 7.35
C LEU A 61 5.64 -0.97 7.82
N TYR A 62 6.35 -0.17 8.63
CA TYR A 62 7.70 -0.47 9.10
C TYR A 62 7.77 -0.73 10.61
N THR A 63 6.64 -0.94 11.28
CA THR A 63 6.64 -1.11 12.73
C THR A 63 7.35 -2.41 13.14
N MET A 64 8.19 -2.31 14.17
CA MET A 64 8.91 -3.43 14.79
C MET A 64 8.89 -3.31 16.33
N ASN A 65 7.90 -2.59 16.86
CA ASN A 65 7.77 -2.31 18.29
C ASN A 65 6.40 -2.76 18.82
N GLN A 66 6.05 -2.36 20.05
CA GLN A 66 4.79 -2.75 20.71
C GLN A 66 3.51 -2.42 19.91
N HIS A 67 3.59 -1.51 18.95
CA HIS A 67 2.46 -1.06 18.12
C HIS A 67 2.16 -1.99 16.92
N ILE A 68 2.80 -3.17 16.84
CA ILE A 68 2.59 -4.13 15.75
C ILE A 68 1.13 -4.58 15.60
N GLY A 69 0.42 -4.77 16.71
CA GLY A 69 -1.01 -5.13 16.68
C GLY A 69 -1.86 -4.05 16.03
N GLU A 70 -1.65 -2.79 16.39
CA GLU A 70 -2.39 -1.65 15.84
C GLU A 70 -2.08 -1.44 14.36
N ALA A 71 -0.81 -1.63 13.96
CA ALA A 71 -0.40 -1.57 12.56
C ALA A 71 -1.06 -2.68 11.73
N MET A 72 -1.11 -3.92 12.24
CA MET A 72 -1.78 -5.03 11.57
C MET A 72 -3.28 -4.77 11.40
N LEU A 73 -3.95 -4.22 12.43
CA LEU A 73 -5.36 -3.84 12.35
C LEU A 73 -5.59 -2.74 11.32
N ALA A 74 -4.73 -1.71 11.27
CA ALA A 74 -4.84 -0.63 10.28
C ALA A 74 -4.71 -1.16 8.84
N ILE A 75 -3.77 -2.09 8.60
CA ILE A 75 -3.63 -2.76 7.30
C ILE A 75 -4.89 -3.58 6.99
N MET A 76 -5.36 -4.38 7.96
CA MET A 76 -6.54 -5.22 7.80
C MET A 76 -7.79 -4.40 7.45
N TYR A 77 -8.07 -3.31 8.15
CA TYR A 77 -9.22 -2.45 7.87
C TYR A 77 -9.10 -1.68 6.55
N THR A 78 -7.88 -1.42 6.08
CA THR A 78 -7.67 -0.85 4.74
C THR A 78 -8.06 -1.82 3.62
N VAL A 79 -7.87 -3.13 3.84
CA VAL A 79 -8.25 -4.19 2.89
C VAL A 79 -9.71 -4.62 3.06
N TYR A 80 -10.15 -4.76 4.30
CA TYR A 80 -11.46 -5.26 4.71
C TYR A 80 -12.18 -4.23 5.60
N PRO A 81 -12.63 -3.09 5.03
CA PRO A 81 -13.24 -2.02 5.83
C PRO A 81 -14.49 -2.46 6.59
N GLN A 82 -15.21 -3.47 6.10
CA GLN A 82 -16.37 -4.05 6.79
C GLN A 82 -16.04 -4.76 8.11
N LEU A 83 -14.77 -5.08 8.36
CA LEU A 83 -14.32 -5.70 9.62
C LEU A 83 -13.95 -4.66 10.68
N GLU A 84 -13.88 -3.37 10.33
CA GLU A 84 -13.69 -2.30 11.29
C GLU A 84 -14.87 -2.30 12.25
N ARG A 85 -14.63 -2.75 13.50
CA ARG A 85 -15.68 -2.75 14.51
C ARG A 85 -16.08 -1.31 14.75
N ASN A 86 -17.37 -1.01 14.56
CA ASN A 86 -17.93 0.21 15.09
C ASN A 86 -17.74 0.20 16.60
N SER A 87 -17.36 1.33 17.18
CA SER A 87 -17.23 1.53 18.63
C SER A 87 -18.55 1.40 19.42
N HIS A 88 -19.58 0.79 18.82
CA HIS A 88 -20.93 0.64 19.34
C HIS A 88 -21.42 -0.83 19.41
N ASP A 89 -20.53 -1.81 19.16
CA ASP A 89 -20.80 -3.23 19.44
C ASP A 89 -20.17 -3.68 20.77
#